data_AF-A0A924GAA5-F1
#
_entry.id   AF-A0A924GAA5-F1
#
_cell.length_a   1.000
_cell.length_b   1.000
_cell.length_c   1.000
_cell.angle_alpha   90.00
_cell.angle_beta   90.00
_cell.angle_gamma   90.00
#
_symmetry.space_group_name_H-M   'P 1'
#
loop_
_entity.id
_entity.type
_entity.pdbx_description
1 polymer ?
#
loop_
_entity_poly.entity_id
_entity_poly.type
_entity_poly.pdbx_seq_one_letter_code
_entity_poly.pdbx_strand_id
1 'polypeptide(L)'
;MLVKSLLGEFLQEAENTRKLLKAIPDSALEWKPSEKNWSTGQLASHIAEVYNWYQPTFHQDVLDMATYKYDKGDISKAANIVAKFEENLIAAKSALETATDVSM
;
A
#
# COMPACT_ATOMS: atom_id res chain seq x y z
N MET A 1 -12.64 18.52 -11.80
CA MET A 1 -11.22 18.16 -11.60
C MET A 1 -11.08 17.29 -10.35
N LEU A 2 -11.87 16.21 -10.24
CA LEU A 2 -11.85 15.32 -9.09
C LEU A 2 -10.59 14.45 -9.10
N VAL A 3 -10.23 13.90 -10.26
CA VAL A 3 -9.00 13.10 -10.44
C VAL A 3 -7.76 13.89 -10.02
N LYS A 4 -7.67 15.17 -10.42
CA LYS A 4 -6.52 16.01 -10.10
C LYS A 4 -6.36 16.22 -8.59
N SER A 5 -7.45 16.45 -7.87
CA SER A 5 -7.41 16.62 -6.40
C SER A 5 -7.03 15.32 -5.72
N LEU A 6 -7.61 14.18 -6.12
CA LEU A 6 -7.28 12.87 -5.57
C LEU A 6 -5.82 12.48 -5.83
N LEU A 7 -5.28 12.80 -7.02
CA LEU A 7 -3.86 12.56 -7.33
C LEU A 7 -2.94 13.38 -6.42
N GLY A 8 -3.31 14.64 -6.13
CA GLY A 8 -2.58 15.48 -5.19
C GLY A 8 -2.52 14.87 -3.78
N GLU A 9 -3.69 14.51 -3.23
CA GLU A 9 -3.81 13.86 -1.91
C GLU A 9 -3.06 12.53 -1.87
N PHE A 10 -3.21 11.70 -2.91
CA PHE A 10 -2.55 10.41 -3.02
C PHE A 10 -1.03 10.53 -2.94
N LEU A 11 -0.43 11.49 -3.66
CA LEU A 11 1.01 11.71 -3.64
C LEU A 11 1.50 12.23 -2.27
N GLN A 12 0.71 13.09 -1.63
CA GLN A 12 1.02 13.61 -0.30
C GLN A 12 1.00 12.48 0.75
N GLU A 13 -0.03 11.64 0.74
CA GLU A 13 -0.15 10.52 1.68
C GLU A 13 0.85 9.39 1.40
N ALA A 14 1.18 9.14 0.12
CA ALA A 14 2.24 8.22 -0.24
C ALA A 14 3.60 8.65 0.32
N GLU A 15 3.93 9.94 0.29
CA GLU A 15 5.17 10.45 0.89
C GLU A 15 5.18 10.31 2.42
N ASN A 16 4.06 10.54 3.09
CA ASN A 16 3.93 10.31 4.53
C ASN A 16 4.10 8.82 4.89
N THR A 17 3.46 7.94 4.11
CA THR A 17 3.57 6.49 4.27
C THR A 17 5.01 6.00 4.07
N ARG A 18 5.70 6.50 3.03
CA ARG A 18 7.11 6.23 2.78
C ARG A 18 7.99 6.60 3.98
N LYS A 19 7.78 7.78 4.57
CA LYS A 19 8.52 8.22 5.76
C LYS A 19 8.28 7.30 6.95
N LEU A 20 7.02 6.93 7.18
CA LEU A 20 6.63 6.03 8.26
C LEU A 20 7.30 4.66 8.11
N LEU A 21 7.23 4.05 6.92
CA LEU A 21 7.84 2.74 6.67
C LEU A 21 9.36 2.77 6.83
N LYS A 22 10.02 3.84 6.37
CA LYS A 22 11.48 4.03 6.52
C LYS A 22 11.93 4.27 7.97
N ALA A 23 11.02 4.70 8.85
CA ALA A 23 11.34 4.94 10.25
C ALA A 23 11.33 3.66 11.12
N ILE A 24 10.83 2.54 10.58
CA ILE A 24 10.77 1.27 11.31
C ILE A 24 12.18 0.65 11.36
N PRO A 25 12.76 0.46 12.56
CA PRO A 25 14.03 -0.26 12.66
C PRO A 25 13.81 -1.76 12.49
N ASP A 26 14.78 -2.47 11.90
CA ASP A 26 14.71 -3.93 11.72
C ASP A 26 14.48 -4.67 13.05
N SER A 27 15.00 -4.14 14.16
CA SER A 27 14.83 -4.71 15.51
C SER A 27 13.38 -4.69 16.02
N ALA A 28 12.49 -3.91 15.41
CA ALA A 28 11.08 -3.81 15.80
C ALA A 28 10.14 -4.66 14.93
N LEU A 29 10.65 -5.30 13.86
CA LEU A 29 9.80 -6.01 12.89
C LEU A 29 9.00 -7.16 13.51
N GLU A 30 9.56 -7.85 14.50
CA GLU A 30 8.91 -8.95 15.22
C GLU A 30 8.10 -8.50 16.44
N TRP A 31 8.17 -7.22 16.82
CA TRP A 31 7.41 -6.71 17.96
C TRP A 31 5.91 -6.84 17.71
N LYS A 32 5.18 -7.30 18.72
CA LYS A 32 3.72 -7.37 18.72
C LYS A 32 3.22 -6.90 20.09
N PRO A 33 2.07 -6.19 20.16
CA PRO A 33 1.48 -5.80 21.44
C PRO A 33 0.92 -7.02 22.22
N SER A 34 0.57 -8.09 21.50
CA SER A 34 0.22 -9.40 22.07
C SER A 34 0.41 -10.51 21.03
N GLU A 35 0.43 -11.77 21.47
CA GLU A 35 0.56 -12.97 20.61
C GLU A 35 -0.52 -13.05 19.52
N LYS A 36 -1.70 -12.49 19.76
CA LYS A 36 -2.83 -12.54 18.81
C LYS A 36 -2.71 -11.54 17.68
N ASN A 37 -1.87 -10.51 17.84
CA ASN A 37 -1.74 -9.44 16.86
C ASN A 37 -0.72 -9.79 15.79
N TRP A 38 -0.82 -9.07 14.67
CA TRP A 38 0.26 -9.01 13.69
C TRP A 38 1.46 -8.26 14.26
N SER A 39 2.65 -8.60 13.76
CA SER A 39 3.87 -7.89 14.11
C SER A 39 3.95 -6.55 13.39
N THR A 40 4.84 -5.68 13.83
CA THR A 40 5.15 -4.43 13.14
C THR A 40 5.45 -4.67 11.65
N GLY A 41 6.26 -5.68 11.32
CA GLY A 41 6.60 -6.01 9.94
C GLY A 41 5.40 -6.49 9.12
N GLN A 42 4.51 -7.29 9.72
CA GLN A 42 3.27 -7.73 9.08
C GLN A 42 2.32 -6.55 8.81
N LEU A 43 2.16 -5.64 9.77
CA LEU A 43 1.32 -4.44 9.61
C LEU A 43 1.90 -3.47 8.57
N ALA A 44 3.22 -3.24 8.60
CA ALA A 44 3.90 -2.40 7.62
C ALA A 44 3.77 -2.95 6.20
N SER A 45 3.93 -4.27 6.04
CA SER A 45 3.69 -4.95 4.77
C SER A 45 2.24 -4.85 4.32
N HIS A 46 1.28 -4.98 5.23
CA HIS A 46 -0.14 -4.79 4.90
C HIS A 46 -0.41 -3.39 4.35
N ILE A 47 0.13 -2.33 4.97
CA ILE A 47 0.01 -0.95 4.46
C ILE A 47 0.62 -0.83 3.06
N ALA A 48 1.82 -1.39 2.85
CA ALA A 48 2.46 -1.38 1.55
C ALA A 48 1.61 -2.08 0.47
N GLU A 49 0.92 -3.15 0.85
CA GLU A 49 0.19 -4.03 -0.05
C GLU A 49 -1.18 -3.49 -0.48
N VAL A 50 -1.84 -2.68 0.36
CA VAL A 50 -3.14 -2.04 0.04
C VAL A 50 -3.10 -1.22 -1.25
N TYR A 51 -1.94 -0.69 -1.64
CA TYR A 51 -1.77 0.02 -2.92
C TYR A 51 -2.09 -0.85 -4.14
N ASN A 52 -2.01 -2.19 -4.04
CA ASN A 52 -2.40 -3.10 -5.11
C ASN A 52 -3.90 -3.07 -5.42
N TRP A 53 -4.73 -2.52 -4.53
CA TRP A 53 -6.17 -2.44 -4.75
C TRP A 53 -6.56 -1.35 -5.73
N TYR A 54 -5.69 -0.38 -6.01
CA TYR A 54 -5.98 0.70 -6.96
C TYR A 54 -6.23 0.15 -8.37
N GLN A 55 -5.39 -0.76 -8.86
CA GLN A 55 -5.56 -1.33 -10.20
C GLN A 55 -6.95 -1.96 -10.42
N PRO A 56 -7.40 -2.94 -9.61
CA PRO A 56 -8.74 -3.50 -9.78
C PRO A 56 -9.85 -2.49 -9.45
N THR A 57 -9.68 -1.61 -8.46
CA THR A 57 -10.73 -0.62 -8.12
C THR A 57 -11.03 0.34 -9.26
N PHE A 58 -10.03 0.71 -10.06
CA PHE A 58 -10.21 1.63 -11.18
C PHE A 58 -10.60 0.93 -12.50
N HIS A 59 -10.34 -0.36 -12.65
CA HIS A 59 -10.47 -1.06 -13.94
C HIS A 59 -11.40 -2.28 -13.93
N GLN A 60 -11.96 -2.64 -12.77
CA GLN A 60 -12.87 -3.76 -12.63
C GLN A 60 -14.12 -3.32 -11.87
N ASP A 61 -15.27 -3.92 -12.22
CA ASP A 61 -16.54 -3.62 -11.55
C ASP A 61 -16.58 -4.16 -10.11
N VAL A 62 -15.76 -5.18 -9.80
CA VAL A 62 -15.78 -5.89 -8.51
C VAL A 62 -14.35 -6.25 -8.08
N LEU A 63 -13.98 -5.82 -6.88
CA LEU A 63 -12.84 -6.35 -6.13
C LEU A 63 -13.35 -7.39 -5.11
N ASP A 64 -13.17 -8.67 -5.42
CA ASP A 64 -13.65 -9.76 -4.56
C ASP A 64 -12.62 -10.13 -3.47
N MET A 65 -12.89 -9.68 -2.24
CA MET A 65 -12.06 -9.95 -1.08
C MET A 65 -12.09 -11.43 -0.66
N ALA A 66 -13.09 -12.23 -1.06
CA ALA A 66 -13.15 -13.65 -0.72
C ALA A 66 -12.11 -14.48 -1.50
N THR A 67 -11.73 -14.03 -2.69
CA THR A 67 -10.71 -14.67 -3.54
C THR A 67 -9.36 -13.98 -3.48
N TYR A 68 -9.31 -12.79 -2.86
CA TYR A 68 -8.08 -12.02 -2.69
C TYR A 68 -7.03 -12.78 -1.89
N LYS A 69 -5.80 -12.81 -2.43
CA LYS A 69 -4.65 -13.43 -1.77
C LYS A 69 -3.70 -12.34 -1.32
N TYR A 70 -3.67 -12.11 -0.01
CA TYR A 70 -2.70 -11.22 0.60
C TYR A 70 -1.28 -11.73 0.34
N ASP A 71 -0.46 -10.90 -0.31
CA ASP A 71 0.96 -11.15 -0.51
C ASP A 71 1.79 -10.25 0.40
N LYS A 72 2.16 -10.79 1.56
CA LYS A 72 3.03 -10.09 2.51
C LYS A 72 4.44 -9.77 1.98
N GLY A 73 4.90 -10.42 0.91
CA GLY A 73 6.28 -10.32 0.46
C GLY A 73 7.31 -10.72 1.53
N ASP A 74 8.54 -10.25 1.36
CA ASP A 74 9.61 -10.44 2.35
C ASP A 74 9.59 -9.31 3.40
N ILE A 75 9.30 -9.68 4.64
CA ILE A 75 9.24 -8.76 5.79
C ILE A 75 10.45 -8.90 6.72
N SER A 76 11.50 -9.60 6.31
CA SER A 76 12.71 -9.84 7.12
C SER A 76 13.56 -8.59 7.33
N LYS A 77 13.36 -7.55 6.50
CA LYS A 77 13.99 -6.23 6.61
C LYS A 77 13.02 -5.13 6.25
N ALA A 78 13.10 -4.00 6.95
CA ALA A 78 12.28 -2.82 6.67
C ALA A 78 12.50 -2.32 5.22
N ALA A 79 13.73 -2.42 4.71
CA ALA A 79 14.07 -2.06 3.34
C ALA A 79 13.28 -2.88 2.29
N ASN A 80 12.97 -4.15 2.56
CA ASN A 80 12.22 -5.01 1.63
C ASN A 80 10.74 -4.59 1.59
N ILE A 81 10.18 -4.21 2.74
CA ILE A 81 8.81 -3.67 2.84
C ILE A 81 8.71 -2.34 2.10
N VAL A 82 9.70 -1.46 2.27
CA VAL A 82 9.76 -0.18 1.54
C VAL A 82 9.85 -0.42 0.03
N ALA A 83 10.70 -1.35 -0.42
CA ALA A 83 10.80 -1.69 -1.84
C ALA A 83 9.46 -2.15 -2.43
N LYS A 84 8.74 -3.03 -1.71
CA LYS A 84 7.41 -3.48 -2.11
C LYS A 84 6.38 -2.34 -2.15
N PHE A 85 6.43 -1.42 -1.18
CA PHE A 85 5.60 -0.23 -1.19
C PHE A 85 5.84 0.62 -2.44
N GLU A 86 7.11 0.88 -2.81
CA GLU A 86 7.41 1.69 -4.01
C GLU A 86 6.92 1.02 -5.30
N GLU A 87 7.04 -0.31 -5.40
CA GLU A 87 6.51 -1.07 -6.53
C GLU A 87 4.99 -0.91 -6.65
N ASN A 88 4.25 -1.15 -5.56
CA ASN A 88 2.80 -1.04 -5.54
C ASN A 88 2.34 0.41 -5.76
N LEU A 89 3.10 1.39 -5.24
CA LEU A 89 2.83 2.81 -5.43
C LEU A 89 2.88 3.21 -6.91
N ILE A 90 3.85 2.70 -7.68
CA ILE A 90 3.96 2.98 -9.10
C ILE A 90 2.71 2.48 -9.84
N ALA A 91 2.28 1.25 -9.55
CA ALA A 91 1.08 0.66 -10.15
C ALA A 91 -0.20 1.44 -9.77
N ALA A 92 -0.33 1.84 -8.50
CA ALA A 92 -1.45 2.62 -8.01
C ALA A 92 -1.50 4.03 -8.61
N LYS A 93 -0.35 4.71 -8.68
CA LYS A 93 -0.22 6.02 -9.32
C LYS A 93 -0.66 5.95 -10.78
N SER A 94 -0.19 4.93 -11.51
CA SER A 94 -0.56 4.74 -12.90
C SER A 94 -2.06 4.54 -13.08
N ALA A 95 -2.74 3.80 -12.19
CA ALA A 95 -4.19 3.60 -12.26
C ALA A 95 -4.95 4.91 -12.10
N LEU A 96 -4.51 5.75 -11.15
CA LEU A 96 -5.15 7.03 -10.87
C LEU A 96 -4.89 8.07 -11.97
N GLU A 97 -3.70 8.07 -12.60
CA GLU A 97 -3.36 8.98 -13.70
C GLU A 97 -4.14 8.69 -14.99
N THR A 98 -4.58 7.45 -15.20
CA THR A 98 -5.41 7.07 -16.35
C THR A 98 -6.90 7.29 -16.10
N ALA A 99 -7.30 7.62 -14.88
CA ALA A 99 -8.69 7.90 -14.54
C ALA A 99 -9.16 9.23 -15.14
N THR A 100 -10.46 9.30 -15.44
CA THR A 100 -11.13 10.51 -15.88
C THR A 100 -12.21 10.90 -14.87
N ASP A 101 -12.60 12.17 -14.85
CA ASP A 101 -13.73 12.63 -14.02
C ASP A 101 -15.07 11.96 -14.39
N VAL A 102 -15.18 11.28 -15.55
CA VAL A 102 -16.38 10.55 -16.00
C VAL A 102 -16.33 9.07 -15.58
N SER A 103 -15.14 8.51 -15.42
CA SER A 103 -14.93 7.12 -15.02
C SER A 103 -14.83 6.93 -13.50
N MET A 104 -15.03 8.00 -12.72
CA MET A 104 -15.13 8.00 -11.26
C MET A 104 -16.45 8.61 -10.84
#